data_AF-A0A2N1M9D9-F1
#
_entry.id   AF-A0A2N1M9D9-F1
#
_cell.length_a   1.000
_cell.length_b   1.000
_cell.length_c   1.000
_cell.angle_alpha   90.00
_cell.angle_beta   90.00
_cell.angle_gamma   90.00
#
_symmetry.space_group_name_H-M   'P 1'
#
loop_
_entity.id
_entity.type
_entity.pdbx_description
1 polymer ?
#
loop_
_entity_poly.entity_id
_entity_poly.type
_entity_poly.pdbx_seq_one_letter_code
_entity_poly.pdbx_strand_id
1 'polypeptide(L)'
;MSLLFASTKLARARQLKCRTHRVFKFDNVSESQWKEFTDNTDSLCNISPSTFSTWHINQMCEYLQSRILKAANITLLSITVGNNHTPKVPKELETLTQHY
;
A
#
# COMPACT_ATOMS: atom_id res chain seq x y z
N MET A 1 11.84 9.87 -19.67
CA MET A 1 11.19 8.76 -18.93
C MET A 1 11.61 8.83 -17.48
N SER A 2 10.70 9.11 -16.55
CA SER A 2 11.05 9.30 -15.14
C SER A 2 11.32 7.97 -14.43
N LEU A 3 12.18 8.00 -13.41
CA LEU A 3 12.51 6.84 -12.56
C LEU A 3 11.25 6.18 -11.99
N LEU A 4 10.24 7.00 -11.64
CA LEU A 4 8.93 6.59 -11.13
C LEU A 4 8.18 5.68 -12.12
N PHE A 5 8.23 6.02 -13.41
CA PHE A 5 7.56 5.25 -14.46
C PHE A 5 8.23 3.89 -14.70
N ALA A 6 9.56 3.84 -14.61
CA ALA A 6 10.29 2.58 -14.74
C ALA A 6 10.02 1.64 -13.54
N SER A 7 10.04 2.18 -12.32
CA SER A 7 9.82 1.42 -11.09
C SER A 7 8.40 0.85 -10.98
N THR A 8 7.39 1.61 -11.39
CA THR A 8 5.98 1.16 -11.40
C THR A 8 5.75 0.04 -12.42
N LYS A 9 6.35 0.14 -13.61
CA LYS A 9 6.27 -0.91 -14.64
C LYS A 9 6.91 -2.22 -14.17
N LEU A 10 8.08 -2.15 -13.51
CA LEU A 10 8.77 -3.31 -12.96
C LEU A 10 7.98 -3.96 -11.81
N ALA A 11 7.39 -3.15 -10.92
CA ALA A 11 6.54 -3.64 -9.84
C ALA A 11 5.31 -4.39 -10.37
N ARG A 12 4.63 -3.84 -11.40
CA ARG A 12 3.50 -4.50 -12.07
C ARG A 12 3.88 -5.83 -12.71
N ALA A 13 5.01 -5.87 -13.42
CA ALA A 13 5.50 -7.10 -14.04
C ALA A 13 5.80 -8.20 -13.02
N ARG A 14 6.37 -7.82 -11.86
CA ARG A 14 6.63 -8.75 -10.74
C ARG A 14 5.34 -9.27 -10.10
N GLN A 15 4.34 -8.40 -9.92
CA GLN A 15 3.02 -8.81 -9.42
C GLN A 15 2.32 -9.80 -10.36
N LEU A 16 2.39 -9.58 -11.68
CA LEU A 16 1.79 -10.48 -12.67
C LEU A 16 2.47 -11.85 -12.73
N LYS A 17 3.79 -11.94 -12.43
CA LYS A 17 4.54 -13.21 -12.42
C LYS A 17 4.26 -14.06 -11.16
N CYS A 18 3.79 -13.44 -10.09
CA CYS A 18 3.36 -14.16 -8.89
C CYS A 18 1.93 -14.68 -9.08
N ARG A 19 1.76 -16.01 -9.12
CA ARG A 19 0.42 -16.69 -9.15
C ARG A 19 -0.47 -16.39 -7.93
N THR A 20 0.03 -15.64 -6.95
CA THR A 20 -0.77 -15.07 -5.88
C THR A 20 -1.43 -13.79 -6.40
N HIS A 21 -2.69 -13.90 -6.82
CA HIS A 21 -3.58 -12.78 -7.14
C HIS A 21 -3.85 -11.89 -5.90
N ARG A 22 -2.82 -11.24 -5.38
CA ARG A 22 -2.97 -10.09 -4.49
C ARG A 22 -2.52 -8.87 -5.28
N VAL A 23 -3.30 -8.54 -6.30
CA VAL A 23 -3.40 -7.15 -6.73
C VAL A 23 -4.03 -6.46 -5.53
N PHE A 24 -3.19 -5.92 -4.64
CA PHE A 24 -3.67 -4.93 -3.69
C PHE A 24 -4.06 -3.73 -4.52
N LYS A 25 -5.32 -3.74 -4.99
CA LYS A 25 -5.97 -2.58 -5.55
C LYS A 25 -6.17 -1.62 -4.38
N PHE A 26 -5.10 -0.93 -3.99
CA PHE A 26 -5.18 0.31 -3.23
C PHE A 26 -5.66 1.47 -4.13
N ASP A 27 -6.39 1.16 -5.21
CA ASP A 27 -6.93 2.15 -6.14
C ASP A 27 -8.12 2.93 -5.56
N ASN A 28 -8.49 2.71 -4.29
CA ASN A 28 -9.68 3.32 -3.69
C ASN A 28 -9.48 3.68 -2.21
N VAL A 29 -8.31 4.24 -1.85
CA VAL A 29 -8.24 5.02 -0.59
C VAL A 29 -8.92 6.34 -0.87
N SER A 30 -10.09 6.56 -0.27
CA SER A 30 -10.77 7.86 -0.38
C SER A 30 -9.97 8.94 0.34
N GLU A 31 -10.14 10.19 -0.07
CA GLU A 31 -9.51 11.34 0.58
C GLU A 31 -9.84 11.39 2.08
N SER A 32 -11.06 11.00 2.46
CA SER A 32 -11.48 10.88 3.87
C SER A 32 -10.70 9.82 4.65
N GLN A 33 -10.46 8.65 4.05
CA GLN A 33 -9.66 7.58 4.67
C GLN A 33 -8.20 8.00 4.79
N TRP A 34 -7.69 8.75 3.81
CA TRP A 34 -6.33 9.25 3.89
C TRP A 34 -6.16 10.29 5.00
N LYS A 35 -7.15 11.17 5.14
CA LYS A 35 -7.20 12.14 6.22
C LYS A 35 -7.27 11.45 7.58
N GLU A 36 -8.16 10.48 7.75
CA GLU A 36 -8.29 9.72 9.00
C GLU A 36 -7.00 8.98 9.38
N PHE A 37 -6.32 8.36 8.42
CA PHE A 37 -5.02 7.75 8.65
C PHE A 37 -3.96 8.79 9.07
N THR A 38 -3.95 9.96 8.44
CA THR A 38 -2.98 11.03 8.74
C THR A 38 -3.21 11.57 10.15
N ASP A 39 -4.46 11.89 10.50
CA ASP A 39 -4.85 12.37 11.84
C ASP A 39 -4.49 11.34 12.92
N ASN A 40 -4.72 10.04 12.64
CA ASN A 40 -4.32 8.96 13.54
C ASN A 40 -2.79 8.82 13.64
N THR A 41 -2.05 9.00 12.55
CA THR A 41 -0.59 8.93 12.57
C THR A 41 0.01 10.06 13.38
N ASP A 42 -0.49 11.28 13.20
CA ASP A 42 -0.06 12.47 13.94
C ASP A 42 -0.36 12.35 15.43
N SER A 43 -1.57 11.89 15.80
CA SER A 43 -1.93 11.67 17.21
C SER A 43 -1.09 10.59 17.90
N LEU A 44 -0.56 9.61 17.16
CA LEU A 44 0.33 8.58 17.71
C LEU A 44 1.78 9.07 17.87
N CYS A 45 2.14 10.17 17.21
CA CYS A 45 3.48 10.76 17.26
C CYS A 45 3.66 11.64 18.51
N ASN A 46 3.92 11.00 19.65
CA ASN A 46 4.03 11.68 20.95
C ASN A 46 5.41 12.33 21.21
N ILE A 47 6.28 12.43 20.21
CA ILE A 47 7.67 12.85 20.38
C ILE A 47 7.86 14.21 19.75
N SER A 48 8.53 15.11 20.46
CA SER A 48 8.82 16.44 19.91
C SER A 48 9.77 16.33 18.72
N PRO A 49 9.61 17.17 17.68
CA PRO A 49 10.51 17.21 16.54
C PRO A 49 11.98 17.42 16.95
N SER A 50 12.22 18.19 18.02
CA SER A 50 13.54 18.45 18.59
C SER A 50 14.18 17.21 19.22
N THR A 51 13.39 16.33 19.83
CA THR A 51 13.91 15.07 20.38
C THR A 51 14.13 14.08 19.25
N PHE A 52 13.17 14.01 18.32
CA PHE A 52 13.26 13.13 17.16
C PHE A 52 14.53 13.41 16.33
N SER A 53 14.86 14.68 16.08
CA SER A 53 16.03 15.08 15.29
C SER A 53 17.39 14.70 15.91
N THR A 54 17.43 14.38 17.21
CA THR A 54 18.66 13.93 17.88
C THR A 54 18.92 12.44 17.76
N TRP A 55 17.96 11.67 17.24
CA TRP A 55 18.06 10.22 17.18
C TRP A 55 18.94 9.74 16.03
N HIS A 56 19.45 8.53 16.16
CA HIS A 56 20.10 7.85 15.05
C HIS A 56 19.08 7.54 13.94
N ILE A 57 19.50 7.60 12.67
CA ILE A 57 18.60 7.41 11.52
C ILE A 57 17.82 6.10 11.56
N ASN A 58 18.43 5.00 12.04
CA ASN A 58 17.74 3.72 12.17
C ASN A 58 16.60 3.79 13.22
N GLN A 59 16.81 4.49 14.34
CA GLN A 59 15.79 4.66 15.37
C GLN A 59 14.65 5.55 14.88
N MET A 60 14.96 6.58 14.10
CA MET A 60 13.96 7.39 13.42
C MET A 60 13.10 6.53 12.48
N CYS A 61 13.73 5.69 11.65
CA CYS A 61 13.04 4.80 10.72
C CYS A 61 12.17 3.77 11.44
N GLU A 62 12.70 3.09 12.46
CA GLU A 62 11.95 2.10 13.25
C GLU A 62 10.74 2.72 13.95
N TYR A 63 10.93 3.92 14.52
CA TYR A 63 9.85 4.66 15.16
C TYR A 63 8.75 5.04 14.17
N LEU A 64 9.11 5.67 13.06
CA LEU A 64 8.15 6.06 12.02
C LEU A 64 7.43 4.84 11.44
N GLN A 65 8.16 3.77 11.15
CA GLN A 65 7.57 2.52 10.65
C GLN A 65 6.56 1.94 11.64
N SER A 66 6.90 1.92 12.94
CA SER A 66 6.00 1.46 14.00
C SER A 66 4.72 2.29 14.09
N ARG A 67 4.83 3.62 13.95
CA ARG A 67 3.67 4.53 13.96
C ARG A 67 2.78 4.36 12.74
N ILE A 68 3.37 4.27 11.55
CA ILE A 68 2.66 4.03 10.29
C ILE A 68 1.91 2.69 10.35
N LEU A 69 2.56 1.62 10.83
CA LEU A 69 1.91 0.30 10.95
C LEU A 69 0.75 0.33 11.95
N LYS A 70 0.91 1.03 13.07
CA LYS A 70 -0.14 1.14 14.08
C LYS A 70 -1.34 1.94 13.58
N ALA A 71 -1.11 3.07 12.91
CA ALA A 71 -2.17 3.85 12.28
C ALA A 71 -2.86 3.07 11.16
N ALA A 72 -2.09 2.39 10.31
CA ALA A 72 -2.61 1.53 9.25
C ALA A 72 -3.49 0.41 9.81
N ASN A 73 -3.12 -0.20 10.93
CA ASN A 73 -3.96 -1.21 11.57
C ASN A 73 -5.28 -0.63 12.09
N ILE A 74 -5.29 0.61 12.59
CA ILE A 74 -6.53 1.26 13.06
C ILE A 74 -7.44 1.59 11.87
N THR A 75 -6.89 2.20 10.82
CA THR A 75 -7.68 2.74 9.69
C THR A 75 -7.97 1.70 8.61
N LEU A 76 -7.00 0.85 8.25
CA LEU A 76 -7.11 -0.11 7.14
C LEU A 76 -7.70 -1.46 7.55
N LEU A 77 -7.62 -1.89 8.81
CA LEU A 77 -8.34 -3.11 9.24
C LEU A 77 -9.85 -2.90 9.37
N SER A 78 -10.31 -1.64 9.44
CA SER A 78 -11.73 -1.29 9.31
C SER A 78 -12.25 -1.48 7.88
N ILE A 79 -11.34 -1.60 6.90
CA ILE A 79 -11.68 -1.90 5.52
C ILE A 79 -11.86 -3.41 5.42
N THR A 80 -13.12 -3.86 5.51
CA THR A 80 -13.48 -5.14 4.88
C THR A 80 -13.20 -4.97 3.40
N VAL A 81 -12.10 -5.56 2.91
CA VAL A 81 -11.82 -5.68 1.48
C VAL A 81 -12.87 -6.62 0.91
N GLY A 82 -14.05 -6.08 0.63
CA GLY A 82 -15.09 -6.78 -0.11
C GLY A 82 -14.55 -7.04 -1.50
N ASN A 83 -14.23 -8.30 -1.78
CA ASN A 83 -14.06 -8.76 -3.16
C ASN A 83 -15.43 -8.74 -3.86
N ASN A 84 -15.91 -7.55 -4.19
CA ASN A 84 -17.10 -7.39 -5.04
C ASN A 84 -16.74 -7.55 -6.52
N HIS A 85 -15.49 -7.91 -6.82
CA HIS A 85 -15.02 -8.10 -8.18
C HIS A 85 -15.15 -9.57 -8.54
N THR A 86 -16.26 -9.94 -9.19
CA THR A 86 -16.29 -11.18 -9.96
C THR A 86 -15.19 -11.06 -11.01
N PRO A 87 -14.14 -11.90 -11.02
CA PRO A 87 -13.11 -11.82 -12.03
C PRO A 87 -13.77 -12.11 -13.38
N LYS A 88 -13.93 -11.09 -14.22
CA LYS A 88 -14.18 -11.34 -15.63
C LYS A 88 -12.86 -11.82 -16.19
N VAL A 89 -12.85 -13.04 -16.73
CA VAL A 89 -11.69 -13.59 -17.44
C VAL A 89 -11.25 -12.53 -18.46
N PRO A 90 -10.04 -11.96 -18.35
CA PRO A 90 -9.56 -11.01 -19.34
C PRO A 90 -9.55 -11.71 -20.70
N LYS A 91 -10.01 -11.04 -21.77
CA LYS A 91 -9.95 -11.57 -23.15
C LYS A 91 -8.56 -12.08 -23.53
N GLU A 92 -7.51 -11.44 -22.98
CA GLU A 92 -6.11 -11.86 -23.14
C GLU A 92 -5.82 -13.26 -22.56
N LEU A 93 -6.53 -13.66 -21.50
CA LEU A 93 -6.41 -14.99 -20.91
C LEU A 93 -7.12 -16.03 -21.79
N GLU A 94 -8.29 -15.70 -22.36
CA GLU A 94 -8.99 -16.58 -23.32
C GLU A 94 -8.13 -16.88 -24.55
N THR A 95 -7.48 -15.86 -25.11
CA THR A 95 -6.57 -16.02 -26.26
C THR A 95 -5.34 -16.87 -25.94
N LEU A 96 -4.84 -16.81 -24.70
CA LEU A 96 -3.70 -17.61 -24.25
C LEU A 96 -4.10 -19.08 -24.03
N THR A 97 -5.32 -19.35 -23.56
CA THR A 97 -5.83 -20.74 -23.44
C THR A 97 -6.20 -21.39 -24.77
N GLN A 98 -6.49 -20.64 -25.82
CA GLN A 98 -6.76 -21.19 -27.16
C GLN A 98 -5.52 -21.72 -27.89
N HIS A 99 -4.32 -21.44 -27.37
CA HIS A 99 -3.04 -21.87 -27.95
C HIS A 99 -2.43 -23.09 -27.23
N TYR A 100 -3.21 -23.79 -26.40
CA TYR A 100 -2.88 -25.06 -25.75
C TYR A 100 -3.92 -26.12 -26.12
#